data_AF-A0A969QGG9-F1
#
_entry.id   AF-A0A969QGG9-F1
#
_cell.length_a   1.000
_cell.length_b   1.000
_cell.length_c   1.000
_cell.angle_alpha   90.00
_cell.angle_beta   90.00
_cell.angle_gamma   90.00
#
_symmetry.space_group_name_H-M   'P 1'
#
loop_
_entity.id
_entity.type
_entity.pdbx_description
1 polymer ?
#
loop_
_entity_poly.entity_id
_entity_poly.type
_entity_poly.pdbx_seq_one_letter_code
_entity_poly.pdbx_strand_id
1 'polypeptide(L)'
;MPRIAYLSQRYSSEELKKRYLTNRDPIEARRWHLVWKVSLGWTIKNSAVAVGLDYEYSKEIIKKYNLQGEEGIKNRKKTVKTKNGGKQKLLTPQHLEKLIQAIENKPVDGGLWTGAKVARWIEAETGVEKVWNQRGWDYLKKFRYSWQNPRPEHGKGDKLEQEIFKTNLPLKVEKLKKKYPQLDVYQTFQEEV
;
A
#
# COMPACT_ATOMS: atom_id res chain seq x y z
N MET A 1 21.53 -51.70 -11.48
CA MET A 1 21.23 -51.31 -10.08
C MET A 1 20.92 -49.82 -10.03
N PRO A 2 19.89 -49.37 -9.29
CA PRO A 2 19.64 -47.94 -9.13
C PRO A 2 20.83 -47.30 -8.39
N ARG A 3 21.36 -46.20 -8.93
CA ARG A 3 22.50 -45.49 -8.31
C ARG A 3 22.09 -44.98 -6.94
N ILE A 4 22.86 -45.35 -5.91
CA ILE A 4 22.73 -44.81 -4.56
C ILE A 4 23.11 -43.33 -4.65
N ALA A 5 22.26 -42.47 -4.09
CA ALA A 5 22.50 -41.05 -4.10
C ALA A 5 23.49 -40.67 -3.01
N TYR A 6 24.55 -39.95 -3.39
CA TYR A 6 25.47 -39.37 -2.41
C TYR A 6 24.78 -38.21 -1.68
N LEU A 7 24.76 -38.29 -0.35
CA LEU A 7 24.29 -37.22 0.52
C LEU A 7 25.47 -36.73 1.36
N SER A 8 25.73 -35.42 1.36
CA SER A 8 26.80 -34.86 2.19
C SER A 8 26.49 -35.10 3.67
N GLN A 9 27.44 -35.69 4.40
CA GLN A 9 27.30 -36.08 5.80
C GLN A 9 27.44 -34.87 6.74
N ARG A 10 26.54 -33.89 6.58
CA ARG A 10 26.50 -32.65 7.36
C ARG A 10 25.62 -32.77 8.60
N TYR A 11 24.63 -33.65 8.57
CA TYR A 11 23.69 -33.92 9.66
C TYR A 11 23.46 -35.42 9.78
N SER A 12 23.16 -35.87 11.00
CA SER A 12 22.73 -37.24 11.24
C SER A 12 21.31 -37.45 10.71
N SER A 13 20.95 -38.72 10.45
CA SER A 13 19.59 -39.07 10.01
C SER A 13 18.52 -38.63 11.02
N GLU A 14 18.83 -38.58 12.31
CA GLU A 14 17.92 -38.13 13.36
C GLU A 14 17.71 -36.61 13.34
N GLU A 15 18.77 -35.85 13.10
CA GLU A 15 18.69 -34.39 12.96
C GLU A 15 17.85 -33.98 11.74
N LEU A 16 18.00 -34.70 10.63
CA LEU A 16 17.18 -34.51 9.44
C LEU A 16 15.69 -34.78 9.71
N LYS A 17 15.40 -35.85 10.46
CA LYS A 17 14.03 -36.18 10.91
C LYS A 17 13.47 -35.09 11.81
N LYS A 18 14.26 -34.59 12.77
CA LYS A 18 13.86 -33.50 13.67
C LYS A 18 13.50 -32.24 12.87
N ARG A 19 14.36 -31.85 11.93
CA ARG A 19 14.13 -30.69 11.04
C ARG A 19 12.86 -30.86 10.21
N TYR A 20 12.59 -32.04 9.68
CA TYR A 20 11.32 -32.33 9.00
C TYR A 20 10.12 -32.06 9.90
N LEU A 21 10.13 -32.57 11.14
CA LEU A 21 9.00 -32.46 12.07
C LEU A 21 8.82 -31.04 12.65
N THR A 22 9.90 -30.27 12.81
CA THR A 22 9.86 -28.93 13.40
C THR A 22 9.51 -27.83 12.38
N ASN A 23 9.64 -28.11 11.08
CA ASN A 23 9.42 -27.09 10.04
C ASN A 23 7.94 -26.75 9.82
N ARG A 24 7.64 -25.44 9.85
CA ARG A 24 6.27 -24.92 9.63
C ARG A 24 5.92 -24.70 8.16
N ASP A 25 6.90 -24.48 7.28
CA ASP A 25 6.64 -24.33 5.84
C ASP A 25 6.43 -25.72 5.22
N PRO A 26 5.25 -26.03 4.65
CA PRO A 26 4.96 -27.34 4.08
C PRO A 26 5.90 -27.70 2.92
N ILE A 27 6.44 -26.71 2.19
CA ILE A 27 7.37 -26.95 1.09
C ILE A 27 8.75 -27.35 1.64
N GLU A 28 9.24 -26.63 2.65
CA GLU A 28 10.52 -26.94 3.30
C GLU A 28 10.44 -28.28 4.03
N ALA A 29 9.33 -28.57 4.71
CA ALA A 29 9.10 -29.85 5.39
C ALA A 29 9.20 -31.03 4.40
N ARG A 30 8.57 -30.97 3.23
CA ARG A 30 8.70 -32.03 2.21
C ARG A 30 10.14 -32.19 1.72
N ARG A 31 10.88 -31.09 1.52
CA ARG A 31 12.29 -31.15 1.13
C ARG A 31 13.15 -31.82 2.22
N TRP A 32 12.92 -31.50 3.49
CA TRP A 32 13.59 -32.17 4.62
C TRP A 32 13.21 -33.65 4.71
N HIS A 33 11.95 -34.01 4.47
CA HIS A 33 11.51 -35.41 4.42
C HIS A 33 12.26 -36.18 3.32
N LEU A 34 12.42 -35.58 2.13
CA LEU A 34 13.18 -36.18 1.03
C LEU A 34 14.65 -36.44 1.44
N VAL A 35 15.32 -35.44 2.02
CA VAL A 35 16.72 -35.55 2.46
C VAL A 35 16.88 -36.63 3.53
N TRP A 36 15.96 -36.68 4.50
CA TRP A 36 15.95 -37.73 5.53
C TRP A 36 15.76 -39.14 4.95
N LYS A 37 14.86 -39.33 3.98
CA LYS A 37 14.69 -40.65 3.33
C LYS A 37 15.96 -41.09 2.61
N VAL A 38 16.62 -40.17 1.90
CA VAL A 38 17.89 -40.46 1.22
C VAL A 38 19.00 -40.78 2.24
N SER A 39 19.02 -40.13 3.40
CA SER A 39 20.01 -40.43 4.46
C SER A 39 19.84 -41.82 5.09
N LEU A 40 18.64 -42.41 5.00
CA LEU A 40 18.35 -43.79 5.39
C LEU A 40 18.76 -44.82 4.31
N GLY A 41 19.43 -44.40 3.24
CA GLY A 41 19.89 -45.27 2.16
C GLY A 41 18.87 -45.51 1.05
N TRP A 42 17.76 -44.77 1.02
CA TRP A 42 16.77 -44.89 -0.05
C TRP A 42 17.28 -44.24 -1.34
N THR A 43 16.85 -44.77 -2.49
CA THR A 43 17.13 -44.15 -3.79
C THR A 43 16.32 -42.87 -3.96
N ILE A 44 16.86 -41.87 -4.68
CA ILE A 44 16.13 -40.61 -4.95
C ILE A 44 14.75 -40.88 -5.55
N LYS A 45 14.65 -41.88 -6.45
CA LYS A 45 13.38 -42.23 -7.10
C LYS A 45 12.35 -42.71 -6.07
N ASN A 46 12.73 -43.63 -5.18
CA ASN A 46 11.83 -44.16 -4.16
C ASN A 46 11.48 -43.09 -3.12
N SER A 47 12.45 -42.26 -2.72
CA SER A 47 12.22 -41.14 -1.82
C SER A 47 11.28 -40.09 -2.43
N ALA A 48 11.42 -39.79 -3.73
CA ALA A 48 10.55 -38.85 -4.44
C ALA A 48 9.10 -39.34 -4.45
N VAL A 49 8.87 -40.61 -4.77
CA VAL A 49 7.54 -41.24 -4.73
C VAL A 49 6.95 -41.20 -3.32
N ALA A 50 7.74 -41.56 -2.29
CA ALA A 50 7.27 -41.58 -0.91
C ALA A 50 6.89 -40.19 -0.37
N VAL A 51 7.53 -39.13 -0.86
CA VAL A 51 7.28 -37.74 -0.43
C VAL A 51 6.29 -37.01 -1.35
N GLY A 52 5.94 -37.60 -2.49
CA GLY A 52 5.06 -37.00 -3.50
C GLY A 52 5.72 -35.85 -4.26
N LEU A 53 7.00 -36.00 -4.62
CA LEU A 53 7.76 -35.03 -5.42
C LEU A 53 8.13 -35.59 -6.79
N ASP A 54 8.27 -34.69 -7.76
CA ASP A 54 8.85 -35.03 -9.06
C ASP A 54 10.33 -35.44 -8.91
N TYR A 55 10.76 -36.40 -9.74
CA TYR A 55 12.11 -36.97 -9.67
C TYR A 55 13.21 -35.96 -9.99
N GLU A 56 13.03 -35.12 -11.00
CA GLU A 56 14.05 -34.11 -11.37
C GLU A 56 14.13 -33.02 -10.30
N TYR A 57 12.98 -32.60 -9.76
CA TYR A 57 12.96 -31.67 -8.64
C TYR A 57 13.64 -32.26 -7.39
N SER A 58 13.44 -33.56 -7.11
CA SER A 58 14.12 -34.25 -6.02
C SER A 58 15.64 -34.30 -6.22
N LYS A 59 16.14 -34.55 -7.44
CA LYS A 59 17.58 -34.46 -7.74
C LYS A 59 18.13 -33.05 -7.47
N GLU A 60 17.42 -32.01 -7.90
CA GLU A 60 17.83 -30.64 -7.64
C GLU A 60 17.93 -30.33 -6.15
N ILE A 61 16.97 -30.79 -5.35
CA ILE A 61 16.96 -30.59 -3.90
C ILE A 61 18.20 -31.25 -3.28
N ILE A 62 18.49 -32.49 -3.63
CA ILE A 62 19.67 -33.22 -3.11
C ILE A 62 20.97 -32.53 -3.57
N LYS A 63 21.05 -32.08 -4.83
CA LYS A 63 22.20 -31.30 -5.33
C LYS A 63 22.38 -30.00 -4.54
N LYS A 64 21.32 -29.23 -4.31
CA LYS A 64 21.34 -27.97 -3.55
C LYS A 64 21.72 -28.21 -2.09
N TYR A 65 21.21 -29.28 -1.48
CA TYR A 65 21.59 -29.67 -0.13
C TYR A 65 23.07 -30.05 -0.02
N ASN A 66 23.60 -30.83 -0.96
CA ASN A 66 25.02 -31.22 -0.93
C ASN A 66 25.95 -29.99 -1.05
N LEU A 67 25.58 -29.04 -1.92
CA LEU A 67 26.35 -27.82 -2.15
C LEU A 67 26.21 -26.79 -1.02
N GLN A 68 24.99 -26.55 -0.53
CA GLN A 68 24.65 -25.38 0.31
C GLN A 68 24.05 -25.77 1.68
N GLY A 69 23.86 -27.05 1.96
CA GLY A 69 23.25 -27.55 3.19
C GLY A 69 21.82 -27.03 3.38
N GLU A 70 21.55 -26.50 4.56
CA GLU A 70 20.25 -25.94 4.95
C GLU A 70 19.79 -24.79 4.03
N GLU A 71 20.71 -23.93 3.56
CA GLU A 71 20.39 -22.83 2.65
C GLU A 71 19.87 -23.30 1.28
N GLY A 72 20.17 -24.54 0.89
CA GLY A 72 19.64 -25.17 -0.31
C GLY A 72 18.20 -25.67 -0.15
N ILE A 73 17.77 -25.92 1.09
CA ILE A 73 16.42 -26.43 1.42
C ILE A 73 15.41 -25.30 1.61
N LYS A 74 15.87 -24.12 2.03
CA LYS A 74 15.02 -22.94 2.27
C LYS A 74 14.18 -22.55 1.05
N ASN A 75 12.93 -22.17 1.29
CA ASN A 75 11.98 -21.72 0.30
C ASN A 75 12.22 -20.23 -0.04
N ARG A 76 13.23 -19.97 -0.88
CA ARG A 76 13.62 -18.61 -1.28
C ARG A 76 12.48 -17.82 -1.94
N LYS A 77 11.47 -18.46 -2.53
CA LYS A 77 10.31 -17.76 -3.11
C LYS A 77 9.55 -16.93 -2.06
N LYS A 78 9.49 -17.39 -0.80
CA LYS A 78 8.90 -16.64 0.30
C LYS A 78 9.77 -15.44 0.68
N THR A 79 11.08 -15.64 0.76
CA THR A 79 12.07 -14.60 1.11
C THR A 79 12.19 -13.51 0.04
N VAL A 80 12.10 -13.88 -1.23
CA VAL A 80 12.19 -12.93 -2.36
C VAL A 80 10.90 -12.14 -2.53
N LYS A 81 9.72 -12.75 -2.33
CA LYS A 81 8.45 -12.01 -2.37
C LYS A 81 8.34 -10.98 -1.24
N THR A 82 8.87 -11.26 -0.05
CA THR A 82 8.85 -10.28 1.06
C THR A 82 9.89 -9.18 0.90
N LYS A 83 11.00 -9.41 0.19
CA LYS A 83 12.08 -8.42 0.01
C LYS A 83 12.00 -7.60 -1.27
N ASN A 84 11.48 -8.17 -2.38
CA ASN A 84 11.56 -7.55 -3.71
C ASN A 84 10.18 -7.22 -4.34
N GLY A 85 9.11 -7.19 -3.55
CA GLY A 85 7.74 -7.09 -4.05
C GLY A 85 7.25 -5.69 -4.46
N GLY A 86 8.13 -4.72 -4.73
CA GLY A 86 7.73 -3.41 -5.22
C GLY A 86 8.88 -2.59 -5.80
N LYS A 87 8.61 -1.85 -6.88
CA LYS A 87 9.52 -0.80 -7.38
C LYS A 87 9.85 0.15 -6.23
N GLN A 88 11.09 0.66 -6.19
CA GLN A 88 11.50 1.66 -5.18
C GLN A 88 10.48 2.81 -5.14
N LYS A 89 10.12 3.23 -3.93
CA LYS A 89 9.15 4.31 -3.73
C LYS A 89 9.71 5.60 -4.32
N LEU A 90 8.91 6.31 -5.12
CA LEU A 90 9.30 7.58 -5.74
C LEU A 90 9.60 8.66 -4.69
N LEU A 91 8.87 8.66 -3.56
CA LEU A 91 9.11 9.56 -2.44
C LEU A 91 9.54 8.77 -1.20
N THR A 92 10.56 9.29 -0.52
CA THR A 92 10.97 8.89 0.83
C THR A 92 9.94 9.45 1.84
N PRO A 93 9.91 8.94 3.08
CA PRO A 93 9.03 9.48 4.12
C PRO A 93 9.20 10.99 4.34
N GLN A 94 10.44 11.49 4.31
CA GLN A 94 10.75 12.92 4.45
C GLN A 94 10.16 13.76 3.31
N HIS A 95 10.23 13.27 2.06
CA HIS A 95 9.60 13.97 0.92
C HIS A 95 8.07 13.99 1.03
N LEU A 96 7.45 12.98 1.64
CA LEU A 96 6.00 12.96 1.85
C LEU A 96 5.55 14.02 2.86
N GLU A 97 6.29 14.21 3.95
CA GLU A 97 5.99 15.24 4.96
C GLU A 97 6.08 16.64 4.36
N LYS A 98 7.13 16.91 3.58
CA LYS A 98 7.27 18.16 2.83
C LYS A 98 6.12 18.38 1.84
N LEU A 99 5.69 17.32 1.15
CA LEU A 99 4.58 17.41 0.20
C LEU A 99 3.26 17.72 0.91
N ILE A 100 3.01 17.15 2.09
CA ILE A 100 1.82 17.46 2.90
C ILE A 100 1.82 18.94 3.30
N GLN A 101 2.94 19.44 3.84
CA GLN A 101 3.09 20.85 4.21
C GLN A 101 2.91 21.78 2.99
N ALA A 102 3.38 21.38 1.81
CA ALA A 102 3.16 22.14 0.59
C ALA A 102 1.68 22.16 0.19
N ILE A 103 0.97 21.04 0.28
CA ILE A 103 -0.45 20.92 -0.11
C ILE A 103 -1.38 21.74 0.80
N GLU A 104 -1.04 21.88 2.09
CA GLU A 104 -1.79 22.73 3.02
C GLU A 104 -1.76 24.21 2.62
N ASN A 105 -0.66 24.63 1.97
CA ASN A 105 -0.52 25.98 1.45
C ASN A 105 -1.10 26.10 0.03
N LYS A 106 -1.47 27.32 -0.37
CA LYS A 106 -1.89 27.58 -1.75
C LYS A 106 -0.70 27.35 -2.70
N PRO A 107 -0.92 26.81 -3.91
CA PRO A 107 0.11 26.70 -4.93
C PRO A 107 0.66 28.09 -5.31
N VAL A 108 1.91 28.14 -5.75
CA VAL A 108 2.63 29.38 -6.13
C VAL A 108 1.86 30.19 -7.18
N ASP A 109 1.30 29.53 -8.19
CA ASP A 109 0.54 30.18 -9.28
C ASP A 109 -0.88 30.64 -8.86
N GLY A 110 -1.26 30.42 -7.60
CA GLY A 110 -2.64 30.55 -7.16
C GLY A 110 -3.54 29.39 -7.65
N GLY A 111 -4.75 29.34 -7.09
CA GLY A 111 -5.74 28.30 -7.40
C GLY A 111 -5.54 26.99 -6.63
N LEU A 112 -5.97 25.88 -7.22
CA LEU A 112 -6.02 24.57 -6.55
C LEU A 112 -4.85 23.68 -6.95
N TRP A 113 -4.58 22.68 -6.11
CA TRP A 113 -3.58 21.66 -6.37
C TRP A 113 -4.09 20.67 -7.42
N THR A 114 -3.35 20.55 -8.52
CA THR A 114 -3.64 19.57 -9.58
C THR A 114 -2.54 18.50 -9.61
N GLY A 115 -2.85 17.34 -10.19
CA GLY A 115 -1.86 16.26 -10.31
C GLY A 115 -0.60 16.68 -11.08
N ALA A 116 -0.74 17.56 -12.08
CA ALA A 116 0.41 18.13 -12.78
C ALA A 116 1.28 19.01 -11.86
N LYS A 117 0.68 19.89 -11.05
CA LYS A 117 1.40 20.74 -10.09
C LYS A 117 2.16 19.89 -9.07
N VAL A 118 1.53 18.84 -8.54
CA VAL A 118 2.19 17.91 -7.62
C VAL A 118 3.32 17.14 -8.31
N ALA A 119 3.16 16.72 -9.57
CA ALA A 119 4.23 16.06 -10.30
C ALA A 119 5.46 16.98 -10.49
N ARG A 120 5.27 18.25 -10.87
CA ARG A 120 6.35 19.24 -10.99
C ARG A 120 7.02 19.52 -9.64
N TRP A 121 6.23 19.61 -8.57
CA TRP A 121 6.77 19.75 -7.21
C TRP A 121 7.65 18.55 -6.84
N ILE A 122 7.22 17.32 -7.17
CA ILE A 122 8.01 16.11 -6.89
C ILE A 122 9.31 16.11 -7.69
N GLU A 123 9.30 16.49 -8.97
CA GLU A 123 10.51 16.62 -9.79
C GLU A 123 11.52 17.57 -9.15
N ALA A 124 11.06 18.75 -8.72
CA ALA A 124 11.91 19.76 -8.08
C ALA A 124 12.50 19.29 -6.74
N GLU A 125 11.71 18.62 -5.90
CA GLU A 125 12.14 18.19 -4.56
C GLU A 125 13.03 16.93 -4.60
N THR A 126 12.78 16.01 -5.55
CA THR A 126 13.49 14.72 -5.60
C THR A 126 14.63 14.68 -6.61
N GLY A 127 14.74 15.69 -7.49
CA GLY A 127 15.73 15.72 -8.58
C GLY A 127 15.46 14.71 -9.69
N VAL A 128 14.25 14.13 -9.74
CA VAL A 128 13.85 13.20 -10.80
C VAL A 128 13.52 13.98 -12.07
N GLU A 129 14.15 13.60 -13.18
CA GLU A 129 14.03 14.29 -14.48
C GLU A 129 12.57 14.43 -14.95
N LYS A 130 11.75 13.39 -14.75
CA LYS A 130 10.35 13.41 -15.17
C LYS A 130 9.44 12.56 -14.28
N VAL A 131 8.39 13.19 -13.78
CA VAL A 131 7.29 12.54 -13.08
C VAL A 131 6.01 12.72 -13.90
N TRP A 132 5.32 11.61 -14.18
CA TRP A 132 4.06 11.64 -14.89
C TRP A 132 2.96 12.30 -14.05
N ASN A 133 2.12 13.13 -14.68
CA ASN A 133 1.03 13.85 -14.00
C ASN A 133 0.07 12.93 -13.23
N GLN A 134 -0.16 11.71 -13.74
CA GLN A 134 -0.96 10.69 -13.06
C GLN A 134 -0.39 10.35 -11.68
N ARG A 135 0.94 10.35 -11.54
CA ARG A 135 1.60 10.07 -10.26
C ARG A 135 1.34 11.16 -9.23
N GLY A 136 1.29 12.42 -9.66
CA GLY A 136 0.91 13.51 -8.77
C GLY A 136 -0.55 13.38 -8.30
N TRP A 137 -1.46 12.92 -9.16
CA TRP A 137 -2.83 12.61 -8.75
C TRP A 137 -2.92 11.43 -7.77
N ASP A 138 -2.14 10.37 -7.97
CA ASP A 138 -2.07 9.26 -7.01
C ASP A 138 -1.70 9.76 -5.60
N TYR A 139 -0.76 10.70 -5.50
CA TYR A 139 -0.37 11.30 -4.22
C TYR A 139 -1.47 12.17 -3.63
N LEU A 140 -2.15 13.01 -4.42
CA LEU A 140 -3.31 13.77 -3.94
C LEU A 140 -4.41 12.87 -3.40
N LYS A 141 -4.73 11.77 -4.09
CA LYS A 141 -5.69 10.76 -3.63
C LYS A 141 -5.22 10.08 -2.34
N LYS A 142 -3.93 9.77 -2.24
CA LYS A 142 -3.33 9.18 -1.04
C LYS A 142 -3.48 10.09 0.20
N PHE A 143 -3.40 11.40 0.01
CA PHE A 143 -3.62 12.39 1.06
C PHE A 143 -5.08 12.80 1.25
N ARG A 144 -6.02 12.14 0.55
CA ARG A 144 -7.46 12.47 0.57
C ARG A 144 -7.75 13.93 0.22
N TYR A 145 -6.92 14.54 -0.61
CA TYR A 145 -7.16 15.89 -1.11
C TYR A 145 -8.48 15.91 -1.89
N SER A 146 -9.34 16.86 -1.55
CA SER A 146 -10.64 17.04 -2.19
C SER A 146 -10.67 18.39 -2.89
N TRP A 147 -11.08 18.37 -4.16
CA TRP A 147 -11.25 19.57 -4.95
C TRP A 147 -12.50 20.30 -4.47
N GLN A 148 -12.32 21.30 -3.60
CA GLN A 148 -13.42 22.15 -3.13
C GLN A 148 -13.47 23.41 -3.98
N ASN A 149 -14.45 23.49 -4.87
CA ASN A 149 -14.75 24.73 -5.58
C ASN A 149 -15.71 25.57 -4.73
N PRO A 150 -15.39 26.85 -4.45
CA PRO A 150 -16.33 27.72 -3.79
C PRO A 150 -17.60 27.86 -4.65
N ARG A 151 -18.75 27.98 -3.99
CA ARG A 151 -20.01 28.21 -4.69
C ARG A 151 -19.88 29.50 -5.52
N PRO A 152 -20.23 29.49 -6.82
CA PRO A 152 -20.24 30.70 -7.62
C PRO A 152 -21.09 31.79 -6.96
N GLU A 153 -20.58 33.02 -6.95
CA GLU A 153 -21.34 34.18 -6.50
C GLU A 153 -22.34 34.60 -7.58
N HIS A 154 -23.51 35.11 -7.17
CA HIS A 154 -24.51 35.58 -8.10
C HIS A 154 -24.02 36.87 -8.78
N GLY A 155 -23.99 36.91 -10.12
CA GLY A 155 -23.39 38.01 -10.88
C GLY A 155 -24.04 39.38 -10.68
N LYS A 156 -25.29 39.44 -10.19
CA LYS A 156 -25.98 40.68 -9.81
C LYS A 156 -25.93 40.99 -8.31
N GLY A 157 -25.17 40.24 -7.53
CA GLY A 157 -25.10 40.43 -6.08
C GLY A 157 -24.28 41.66 -5.73
N ASP A 158 -24.93 42.74 -5.34
CA ASP A 158 -24.23 43.91 -4.78
C ASP A 158 -23.79 43.61 -3.33
N LYS A 159 -22.52 43.88 -3.03
CA LYS A 159 -21.93 43.65 -1.70
C LYS A 159 -22.51 44.61 -0.67
N LEU A 160 -22.77 45.86 -1.05
CA LEU A 160 -23.31 46.87 -0.14
C LEU A 160 -24.76 46.53 0.25
N GLU A 161 -25.59 46.16 -0.72
CA GLU A 161 -26.97 45.73 -0.45
C GLU A 161 -27.02 44.47 0.43
N GLN A 162 -26.10 43.53 0.25
CA GLN A 162 -25.98 42.34 1.10
C GLN A 162 -25.62 42.68 2.54
N GLU A 163 -24.70 43.63 2.77
CA GLU A 163 -24.32 44.08 4.12
C GLU A 163 -25.47 44.83 4.80
N ILE A 164 -26.17 45.69 4.06
CA ILE A 164 -27.37 46.40 4.51
C ILE A 164 -28.46 45.37 4.87
N PHE A 165 -28.69 44.37 4.02
CA PHE A 165 -29.65 43.31 4.27
C PHE A 165 -29.33 42.51 5.53
N LYS A 166 -28.08 42.08 5.71
CA LYS A 166 -27.63 41.35 6.91
C LYS A 166 -27.84 42.15 8.19
N THR A 167 -27.64 43.47 8.13
CA THR A 167 -27.85 44.37 9.28
C THR A 167 -29.32 44.63 9.56
N ASN A 168 -30.15 44.78 8.51
CA ASN A 168 -31.57 45.13 8.65
C ASN A 168 -32.48 43.95 9.01
N LEU A 169 -32.10 42.73 8.60
CA LEU A 169 -32.87 41.52 8.86
C LEU A 169 -33.18 41.27 10.35
N PRO A 170 -32.20 41.30 11.29
CA PRO A 170 -32.48 41.08 12.71
C PRO A 170 -33.41 42.14 13.30
N LEU A 171 -33.26 43.41 12.90
CA LEU A 171 -34.13 44.51 13.34
C LEU A 171 -35.59 44.28 12.91
N LYS A 172 -35.80 43.72 11.72
CA LYS A 172 -37.14 43.39 11.22
C LYS A 172 -37.76 42.24 12.03
N VAL A 173 -36.97 41.23 12.36
CA VAL A 173 -37.40 40.09 13.20
C VAL A 173 -37.75 40.57 14.62
N GLU A 174 -36.95 41.45 15.23
CA GLU A 174 -37.24 42.01 16.56
C GLU A 174 -38.53 42.83 16.58
N LYS A 175 -38.76 43.66 15.55
CA LYS A 175 -40.02 44.41 15.41
C LYS A 175 -41.23 43.47 15.33
N LEU A 176 -41.11 42.35 14.62
CA LEU A 176 -42.18 41.36 14.51
C LEU A 176 -42.43 40.62 15.83
N LYS A 177 -41.38 40.23 16.56
CA LYS A 177 -41.49 39.64 17.89
C LYS A 177 -42.17 40.58 18.88
N LYS A 178 -41.84 41.88 18.85
CA LYS A 178 -42.49 42.89 19.70
C LYS A 178 -43.97 43.09 19.35
N LYS A 179 -44.32 43.01 18.06
CA LYS A 179 -45.70 43.19 17.58
C LYS A 179 -46.60 41.98 17.90
N TYR A 180 -46.03 40.78 17.91
CA TYR A 180 -46.76 39.53 18.18
C TYR A 180 -46.06 38.71 19.27
N PRO A 181 -46.11 39.14 20.54
CA PRO A 181 -45.37 38.48 21.62
C PRO A 181 -45.91 37.08 21.98
N GLN A 182 -47.13 36.77 21.53
CA GLN A 182 -47.83 35.51 21.80
C GLN A 182 -47.54 34.42 20.74
N LEU A 183 -46.82 34.76 19.68
CA LEU A 183 -46.59 33.89 18.51
C LEU A 183 -45.09 33.67 18.31
N ASP A 184 -44.72 32.42 18.00
CA ASP A 184 -43.35 32.08 17.64
C ASP A 184 -43.04 32.54 16.22
N VAL A 185 -42.14 33.52 16.11
CA VAL A 185 -41.69 34.07 14.82
C VAL A 185 -40.55 33.22 14.26
N TYR A 186 -40.81 32.51 13.16
CA TYR A 186 -39.81 31.78 12.39
C TYR A 186 -39.55 32.46 11.03
N GLN A 187 -38.31 32.35 10.55
CA GLN A 187 -37.89 32.91 9.28
C GLN A 187 -37.69 31.79 8.25
N THR A 188 -38.32 31.94 7.08
CA THR A 188 -38.11 31.08 5.91
C THR A 188 -37.76 31.95 4.70
N PHE A 189 -36.96 31.39 3.79
CA PHE A 189 -36.65 32.01 2.50
C PHE A 189 -37.33 31.16 1.42
N GLN A 190 -38.11 31.79 0.55
CA GLN A 190 -38.78 31.15 -0.58
C GLN A 190 -38.35 31.87 -1.86
N GLU A 191 -38.07 31.08 -2.90
CA GLU A 191 -37.88 31.57 -4.26
C GLU A 191 -39.11 31.17 -5.07
N GLU A 192 -39.66 32.11 -5.84
CA GLU A 192 -40.67 31.78 -6.85
C GLU A 192 -39.96 31.17 -8.05
N VAL A 193 -40.41 29.98 -8.47
CA VAL A 193 -39.83 29.17 -9.56
C VAL A 193 -40.28 29.70 -10.92
#